data_AF-C6AUI5-F1
#
_entry.id   AF-C6AUI5-F1
#
_cell.length_a   1.000
_cell.length_b   1.000
_cell.length_c   1.000
_cell.angle_alpha   90.00
_cell.angle_beta   90.00
_cell.angle_gamma   90.00
#
_symmetry.space_group_name_H-M   'P 1'
#
loop_
_entity.id
_entity.type
_entity.pdbx_description
1 polymer ?
#
loop_
_entity_poly.entity_id
_entity_poly.type
_entity_poly.pdbx_seq_one_letter_code
_entity_poly.pdbx_strand_id
1 'polypeptide(L)'
;MIVGNGDIEEGGAGIIDAADFVIRFNDCRSYGAGGSRTDAVAVCNTGRPAKAMLGSREWRTHPGVVSAGEIWSVRDPEKFAAMRAPLAVSHPELDDFCDDYTDEFSVYCADTGKKHVVIGKAVHESVDASLSAFSPSPYVVPSSGMIVIAEVLNTYAEAEVTLAGFGHVGWEWHPFAAERQLVDSYIAAGRLKRLGGKTLVSSSQGA
;
A
#
# COMPACT_ATOMS: atom_id res chain seq x y z
N MET A 1 -6.59 -5.34 9.06
CA MET A 1 -7.24 -4.45 8.07
C MET A 1 -6.19 -3.68 7.30
N ILE A 2 -6.32 -3.62 5.98
CA ILE A 2 -5.52 -2.73 5.13
C ILE A 2 -6.51 -1.72 4.53
N VAL A 3 -6.30 -0.43 4.79
CA VAL A 3 -7.25 0.63 4.48
C VAL A 3 -6.63 1.61 3.49
N GLY A 4 -7.02 1.50 2.22
CA GLY A 4 -6.62 2.39 1.15
C GLY A 4 -7.19 3.81 1.31
N ASN A 5 -6.82 4.68 0.38
CA ASN A 5 -7.24 6.09 0.38
C ASN A 5 -8.48 6.37 -0.49
N GLY A 6 -9.13 5.33 -1.02
CA GLY A 6 -10.41 5.44 -1.72
C GLY A 6 -11.60 5.49 -0.76
N ASP A 7 -12.80 5.61 -1.33
CA ASP A 7 -14.04 5.72 -0.56
C ASP A 7 -14.33 4.46 0.26
N ILE A 8 -14.88 4.66 1.45
CA ILE A 8 -15.28 3.60 2.38
C ILE A 8 -16.78 3.73 2.59
N GLU A 9 -17.50 2.63 2.42
CA GLU A 9 -18.95 2.58 2.57
C GLU A 9 -19.39 2.94 4.00
N GLU A 10 -20.61 3.48 4.11
CA GLU A 10 -21.22 3.83 5.39
C GLU A 10 -21.26 2.62 6.34
N GLY A 11 -20.90 2.83 7.60
CA GLY A 11 -20.77 1.76 8.60
C GLY A 11 -19.42 1.02 8.58
N GLY A 12 -18.57 1.24 7.57
CA GLY A 12 -17.25 0.60 7.49
C GLY A 12 -16.29 1.02 8.60
N ALA A 13 -16.40 2.25 9.11
CA ALA A 13 -15.52 2.80 10.15
C ALA A 13 -15.45 1.95 11.42
N GLY A 14 -16.61 1.51 11.93
CA GLY A 14 -16.65 0.70 13.16
C GLY A 14 -16.02 -0.69 12.97
N ILE A 15 -16.15 -1.27 11.78
CA ILE A 15 -15.53 -2.56 11.43
C ILE A 15 -14.01 -2.41 11.32
N ILE A 16 -13.55 -1.30 10.74
CA ILE A 16 -12.12 -0.99 10.65
C ILE A 16 -11.52 -0.81 12.06
N ASP A 17 -12.17 -0.03 12.92
CA ASP A 17 -11.67 0.26 14.27
C ASP A 17 -11.66 -0.97 15.18
N ALA A 18 -12.54 -1.95 14.92
CA ALA A 18 -12.59 -3.21 15.64
C ALA A 18 -11.49 -4.22 15.23
N ALA A 19 -10.76 -3.98 14.13
CA ALA A 19 -9.71 -4.90 13.69
C ALA A 19 -8.49 -4.86 14.61
N ASP A 20 -7.80 -6.00 14.76
CA ASP A 20 -6.63 -6.12 15.65
C ASP A 20 -5.43 -5.27 15.22
N PHE A 21 -5.33 -4.98 13.92
CA PHE A 21 -4.28 -4.17 13.32
C PHE A 21 -4.77 -3.45 12.06
N VAL A 22 -4.50 -2.16 11.94
CA VAL A 22 -4.94 -1.29 10.84
C VAL A 22 -3.74 -0.61 10.18
N ILE A 23 -3.56 -0.88 8.88
CA ILE A 23 -2.57 -0.23 8.03
C ILE A 23 -3.25 0.84 7.17
N ARG A 24 -2.75 2.07 7.21
CA ARG A 24 -3.17 3.19 6.33
C ARG A 24 -2.04 3.64 5.42
N PHE A 25 -2.30 4.51 4.46
CA PHE A 25 -1.31 4.92 3.46
C PHE A 25 -1.05 6.42 3.44
N ASN A 26 0.23 6.77 3.34
CA ASN A 26 0.74 8.11 3.06
C ASN A 26 0.14 9.20 3.97
N ASP A 27 -0.78 10.01 3.42
CA ASP A 27 -1.50 11.11 4.07
C ASP A 27 -2.62 10.66 5.01
N CYS A 28 -2.85 9.34 5.15
CA CYS A 28 -3.91 8.77 5.98
C CYS A 28 -5.29 9.35 5.65
N ARG A 29 -5.57 9.60 4.36
CA ARG A 29 -6.81 10.24 3.89
C ARG A 29 -8.09 9.56 4.37
N SER A 30 -8.04 8.25 4.56
CA SER A 30 -9.16 7.46 5.06
C SER A 30 -9.42 7.60 6.57
N TYR A 31 -8.58 8.32 7.31
CA TYR A 31 -8.81 8.59 8.73
C TYR A 31 -10.09 9.40 8.93
N GLY A 32 -10.81 9.12 10.01
CA GLY A 32 -12.12 9.72 10.30
C GLY A 32 -13.23 8.93 9.60
N ALA A 33 -13.44 9.17 8.29
CA ALA A 33 -14.51 8.51 7.53
C ALA A 33 -14.34 6.97 7.49
N GLY A 34 -13.09 6.49 7.43
CA GLY A 34 -12.72 5.08 7.50
C GLY A 34 -12.29 4.64 8.89
N GLY A 35 -12.82 5.25 9.96
CA GLY A 35 -12.41 4.96 11.33
C GLY A 35 -11.17 5.75 11.76
N SER A 36 -10.79 5.57 13.02
CA SER A 36 -9.73 6.31 13.71
C SER A 36 -8.52 5.44 14.10
N ARG A 37 -8.67 4.12 14.15
CA ARG A 37 -7.57 3.22 14.45
C ARG A 37 -6.53 3.26 13.34
N THR A 38 -5.26 3.40 13.72
CA THR A 38 -4.11 3.33 12.83
C THR A 38 -2.95 2.76 13.63
N ASP A 39 -2.51 1.55 13.31
CA ASP A 39 -1.39 0.88 13.98
C ASP A 39 -0.10 1.05 13.15
N ALA A 40 -0.22 1.06 11.82
CA ALA A 40 0.88 1.36 10.90
C ALA A 40 0.47 2.34 9.78
N VAL A 41 1.43 3.16 9.33
CA VAL A 41 1.30 3.96 8.11
C VAL A 41 2.32 3.50 7.08
N ALA A 42 1.83 2.95 5.97
CA ALA A 42 2.64 2.62 4.81
C ALA A 42 2.87 3.84 3.94
N VAL A 43 4.13 4.21 3.74
CA VAL A 43 4.55 5.44 3.04
C VAL A 43 5.31 5.10 1.76
N CYS A 44 5.06 5.89 0.72
CA CYS A 44 6.00 6.00 -0.39
C CYS A 44 7.23 6.78 0.10
N ASN A 45 8.34 6.08 0.36
CA ASN A 45 9.59 6.62 0.87
C ASN A 45 10.55 7.13 -0.21
N THR A 46 10.09 7.26 -1.46
CA THR A 46 10.88 7.87 -2.54
C THR A 46 10.20 9.09 -3.16
N GLY A 47 11.03 9.95 -3.77
CA GLY A 47 10.64 11.07 -4.61
C GLY A 47 9.75 12.12 -3.95
N ARG A 48 8.94 12.79 -4.77
CA ARG A 48 8.04 13.87 -4.34
C ARG A 48 7.13 13.52 -3.16
N PRO A 49 6.48 12.33 -3.12
CA PRO A 49 5.63 11.96 -1.99
C PRO A 49 6.39 11.96 -0.66
N ALA A 50 7.56 11.32 -0.61
CA ALA A 50 8.38 11.25 0.59
C ALA A 50 8.81 12.63 1.07
N LYS A 51 9.35 13.43 0.16
CA LYS A 51 9.79 14.80 0.42
C LYS A 51 8.64 15.67 0.97
N ALA A 52 7.44 15.55 0.39
CA ALA A 52 6.26 16.28 0.84
C ALA A 52 5.81 15.86 2.25
N MET A 53 5.75 14.56 2.53
CA MET A 53 5.36 14.04 3.85
C MET A 53 6.37 14.46 4.94
N LEU A 54 7.65 14.22 4.71
CA LEU A 54 8.71 14.57 5.67
C LEU A 54 8.83 16.09 5.88
N GLY A 55 8.56 16.90 4.85
CA GLY A 55 8.57 18.36 4.93
C GLY A 55 7.31 18.99 5.53
N SER A 56 6.21 18.24 5.67
CA SER A 56 4.92 18.79 6.10
C SER A 56 4.70 18.65 7.61
N ARG A 57 4.41 19.78 8.27
CA ARG A 57 3.96 19.76 9.68
C ARG A 57 2.59 19.10 9.79
N GLU A 58 1.71 19.36 8.83
CA GLU A 58 0.35 18.80 8.76
C GLU A 58 0.41 17.28 8.76
N TRP A 59 1.26 16.68 7.92
CA TRP A 59 1.47 15.23 7.89
C TRP A 59 1.98 14.70 9.24
N ARG A 60 3.04 15.32 9.79
CA ARG A 60 3.65 14.91 11.06
C ARG A 60 2.70 15.00 12.25
N THR A 61 1.74 15.92 12.21
CA THR A 61 0.73 16.12 13.28
C THR A 61 -0.61 15.45 12.98
N HIS A 62 -0.74 14.78 11.84
CA HIS A 62 -1.99 14.14 11.45
C HIS A 62 -2.35 13.03 12.46
N PRO A 63 -3.58 12.97 13.00
CA PRO A 63 -3.93 12.03 14.07
C PRO A 63 -3.60 10.56 13.76
N GLY A 64 -3.85 10.11 12.52
CA GLY A 64 -3.50 8.74 12.10
C GLY A 64 -1.98 8.47 12.03
N VAL A 65 -1.17 9.47 11.71
CA VAL A 65 0.31 9.34 11.71
C VAL A 65 0.84 9.38 13.13
N VAL A 66 0.28 10.26 13.96
CA VAL A 66 0.63 10.37 15.39
C VAL A 66 0.31 9.08 16.12
N SER A 67 -0.87 8.49 15.92
CA SER A 67 -1.32 7.28 16.62
C SER A 67 -0.59 6.01 16.18
N ALA A 68 -0.06 5.97 14.96
CA ALA A 68 0.61 4.78 14.43
C ALA A 68 1.88 4.46 15.24
N GLY A 69 2.01 3.19 15.62
CA GLY A 69 3.23 2.66 16.24
C GLY A 69 4.32 2.34 15.23
N GLU A 70 3.95 2.12 13.96
CA GLU A 70 4.88 1.76 12.90
C GLU A 70 4.75 2.65 11.65
N ILE A 71 5.87 2.92 10.98
CA ILE A 71 5.93 3.48 9.64
C ILE A 71 6.57 2.46 8.71
N TRP A 72 5.91 2.16 7.60
CA TRP A 72 6.35 1.14 6.64
C TRP A 72 6.77 1.80 5.34
N SER A 73 8.07 1.87 5.07
CA SER A 73 8.64 2.28 3.79
C SER A 73 8.38 1.19 2.75
N VAL A 74 7.52 1.47 1.78
CA VAL A 74 7.06 0.47 0.80
C VAL A 74 8.01 0.29 -0.39
N ARG A 75 9.05 1.12 -0.50
CA ARG A 75 10.02 1.09 -1.61
C ARG A 75 11.37 0.66 -1.08
N ASP A 76 11.83 -0.49 -1.54
CA ASP A 76 13.16 -1.00 -1.19
C ASP A 76 14.26 -0.11 -1.81
N PRO A 77 15.23 0.40 -1.02
CA PRO A 77 16.30 1.28 -1.51
C PRO A 77 17.11 0.70 -2.66
N GLU A 78 17.48 -0.58 -2.58
CA GLU A 78 18.33 -1.24 -3.58
C GLU A 78 17.57 -1.39 -4.90
N LYS A 79 16.31 -1.85 -4.85
CA LYS A 79 15.45 -1.97 -6.04
C LYS A 79 15.26 -0.61 -6.72
N PHE A 80 14.94 0.42 -5.95
CA PHE A 80 14.64 1.74 -6.50
C PHE A 80 15.88 2.43 -7.04
N ALA A 81 17.05 2.24 -6.41
CA ALA A 81 18.32 2.70 -6.97
C ALA A 81 18.59 2.07 -8.35
N ALA A 82 18.34 0.76 -8.50
CA ALA A 82 18.53 0.05 -9.77
C ALA A 82 17.57 0.51 -10.89
N MET A 83 16.41 1.08 -10.55
CA MET A 83 15.44 1.61 -11.52
C MET A 83 15.86 2.95 -12.14
N ARG A 84 16.78 3.69 -11.52
CA ARG A 84 17.10 5.07 -11.92
C ARG A 84 17.62 5.17 -13.36
N ALA A 85 18.59 4.33 -13.73
CA ALA A 85 19.19 4.40 -15.07
C ALA A 85 18.19 4.01 -16.19
N PRO A 86 17.40 2.92 -16.07
CA PRO A 86 16.34 2.63 -17.04
C PRO A 86 15.26 3.72 -17.13
N LEU A 87 14.87 4.34 -16.01
CA LEU A 87 13.85 5.39 -16.00
C LEU A 87 14.35 6.69 -16.62
N ALA A 88 15.63 7.05 -16.45
CA ALA A 88 16.21 8.21 -17.12
C ALA A 88 16.11 8.16 -18.66
N VAL A 89 15.98 6.95 -19.23
CA VAL A 89 15.78 6.75 -20.68
C VAL A 89 14.30 6.68 -21.05
N SER A 90 13.52 5.90 -20.31
CA SER A 90 12.12 5.60 -20.66
C SER A 90 11.11 6.66 -20.19
N HIS A 91 11.40 7.30 -19.06
CA HIS A 91 10.55 8.26 -18.35
C HIS A 91 11.41 9.37 -17.72
N PRO A 92 12.11 10.19 -18.51
CA PRO A 92 13.02 11.22 -18.00
C PRO A 92 12.33 12.27 -17.11
N GLU A 93 11.00 12.41 -17.18
CA GLU A 93 10.19 13.25 -16.30
C GLU A 93 10.06 12.70 -14.86
N LEU A 94 10.55 11.49 -14.61
CA LEU A 94 10.59 10.82 -13.31
C LEU A 94 12.00 10.84 -12.70
N ASP A 95 12.75 11.92 -12.92
CA ASP A 95 14.13 12.09 -12.45
C ASP A 95 14.30 12.01 -10.93
N ASP A 96 13.28 12.47 -10.18
CA ASP A 96 13.20 12.41 -8.72
C ASP A 96 12.56 11.13 -8.17
N PHE A 97 12.01 10.25 -9.01
CA PHE A 97 11.20 9.11 -8.56
C PHE A 97 11.96 8.12 -7.67
N CYS A 98 13.26 7.95 -7.94
CA CYS A 98 14.16 7.07 -7.22
C CYS A 98 14.94 7.77 -6.10
N ASP A 99 14.65 9.05 -5.79
CA ASP A 99 15.29 9.75 -4.67
C ASP A 99 14.83 9.10 -3.37
N ASP A 100 15.73 8.47 -2.64
CA ASP A 100 15.42 7.68 -1.45
C ASP A 100 15.46 8.53 -0.19
N TYR A 101 14.42 8.40 0.63
CA TYR A 101 14.25 9.09 1.92
C TYR A 101 14.09 8.10 3.09
N THR A 102 14.52 6.85 2.92
CA THR A 102 14.43 5.80 3.94
C THR A 102 15.15 6.19 5.24
N ASP A 103 16.29 6.84 5.16
CA ASP A 103 17.04 7.28 6.33
C ASP A 103 16.31 8.41 7.08
N GLU A 104 15.70 9.36 6.36
CA GLU A 104 14.90 10.42 6.96
C GLU A 104 13.63 9.89 7.63
N PHE A 105 13.00 8.86 7.06
CA PHE A 105 11.92 8.13 7.75
C PHE A 105 12.43 7.38 8.98
N SER A 106 13.64 6.82 8.95
CA SER A 106 14.26 6.18 10.12
C SER A 106 14.51 7.18 11.24
N VAL A 107 15.04 8.37 10.92
CA VAL A 107 15.23 9.48 11.86
C VAL A 107 13.89 9.93 12.43
N TYR A 108 12.88 10.15 11.58
CA TYR A 108 11.54 10.53 12.03
C TYR A 108 10.95 9.49 13.01
N CYS A 109 11.12 8.21 12.73
CA CYS A 109 10.64 7.14 13.61
C CYS A 109 11.38 7.13 14.94
N ALA A 110 12.70 7.29 14.94
CA ALA A 110 13.51 7.37 16.15
C ALA A 110 13.08 8.56 17.03
N ASP A 111 12.90 9.74 16.43
CA ASP A 111 12.49 10.98 17.12
C ASP A 111 11.07 10.88 17.72
N THR A 112 10.21 10.05 17.14
CA THR A 112 8.80 9.90 17.54
C THR A 112 8.52 8.60 18.29
N GLY A 113 9.54 7.80 18.58
CA GLY A 113 9.41 6.51 19.28
C GLY A 113 8.64 5.45 18.49
N LYS A 114 8.65 5.52 17.15
CA LYS A 114 7.98 4.58 16.25
C LYS A 114 8.96 3.52 15.75
N LYS A 115 8.44 2.36 15.37
CA LYS A 115 9.21 1.36 14.64
C LYS A 115 9.20 1.68 13.15
N HIS A 116 10.39 1.72 12.55
CA HIS A 116 10.52 1.81 11.10
C HIS A 116 10.65 0.42 10.49
N VAL A 117 9.84 0.12 9.47
CA VAL A 117 9.89 -1.12 8.69
C VAL A 117 10.15 -0.76 7.24
N VAL A 118 11.06 -1.46 6.58
CA VAL A 118 11.31 -1.33 5.14
C VAL A 118 10.88 -2.63 4.47
N ILE A 119 9.92 -2.55 3.53
CA ILE A 119 9.45 -3.73 2.78
C ILE A 119 10.52 -4.11 1.77
N GLY A 120 11.07 -5.31 1.92
CA GLY A 120 12.25 -5.75 1.18
C GLY A 120 11.99 -6.01 -0.31
N LYS A 121 13.08 -5.92 -1.08
CA LYS A 121 13.15 -6.19 -2.53
C LYS A 121 12.41 -7.45 -2.99
N ALA A 122 12.55 -8.57 -2.26
CA ALA A 122 11.95 -9.85 -2.64
C ALA A 122 10.42 -9.80 -2.73
N VAL A 123 9.76 -8.95 -1.93
CA VAL A 123 8.30 -8.74 -2.01
C VAL A 123 7.93 -8.08 -3.33
N HIS A 124 8.69 -7.06 -3.74
CA HIS A 124 8.45 -6.39 -5.02
C HIS A 124 8.65 -7.34 -6.20
N GLU A 125 9.72 -8.13 -6.18
CA GLU A 125 10.00 -9.11 -7.24
C GLU A 125 8.89 -10.17 -7.33
N SER A 126 8.40 -10.65 -6.18
CA SER A 126 7.27 -11.58 -6.11
C SER A 126 5.97 -10.96 -6.65
N VAL A 127 5.72 -9.68 -6.36
CA VAL A 127 4.57 -8.95 -6.92
C VAL A 127 4.70 -8.81 -8.43
N ASP A 128 5.86 -8.38 -8.96
CA ASP A 128 6.08 -8.28 -10.40
C ASP A 128 5.88 -9.63 -11.10
N ALA A 129 6.40 -10.71 -10.52
CA ALA A 129 6.19 -12.07 -11.03
C ALA A 129 4.71 -12.47 -11.02
N SER A 130 3.98 -12.17 -9.94
CA SER A 130 2.55 -12.48 -9.82
C SER A 130 1.70 -11.66 -10.80
N LEU A 131 2.02 -10.38 -11.00
CA LEU A 131 1.33 -9.51 -11.95
C LEU A 131 1.54 -9.97 -13.39
N SER A 132 2.69 -10.54 -13.73
CA SER A 132 2.99 -11.02 -15.08
C SER A 132 1.96 -12.04 -15.62
N ALA A 133 1.34 -12.83 -14.73
CA ALA A 133 0.29 -13.78 -15.08
C ALA A 133 -0.96 -13.12 -15.68
N PHE A 134 -1.16 -11.82 -15.44
CA PHE A 134 -2.28 -11.03 -15.93
C PHE A 134 -1.91 -10.13 -17.12
N SER A 135 -0.71 -10.31 -17.69
CA SER A 135 -0.24 -9.59 -18.88
C SER A 135 -0.45 -8.07 -18.81
N PRO A 136 0.07 -7.37 -17.77
CA PRO A 136 -0.10 -5.93 -17.64
C PRO A 136 0.53 -5.19 -18.82
N SER A 137 -0.08 -4.08 -19.21
CA SER A 137 0.63 -3.06 -20.02
C SER A 137 1.92 -2.64 -19.30
N PRO A 138 2.94 -2.15 -20.03
CA PRO A 138 4.15 -1.60 -19.41
C PRO A 138 3.81 -0.61 -18.29
N TYR A 139 4.48 -0.76 -17.15
CA TYR A 139 4.26 0.05 -15.95
C TYR A 139 5.60 0.35 -15.29
N VAL A 140 5.65 1.35 -14.41
CA VAL A 140 6.88 1.71 -13.67
C VAL A 140 7.01 0.89 -12.39
N VAL A 141 5.96 0.85 -11.57
CA VAL A 141 5.98 0.10 -10.31
C VAL A 141 4.58 -0.28 -9.84
N PRO A 142 4.40 -1.37 -9.06
CA PRO A 142 3.15 -1.63 -8.36
C PRO A 142 2.82 -0.55 -7.32
N SER A 143 1.54 -0.33 -7.05
CA SER A 143 1.05 0.61 -6.04
C SER A 143 1.55 0.23 -4.64
N SER A 144 1.68 1.22 -3.75
CA SER A 144 2.01 0.95 -2.34
C SER A 144 1.02 -0.03 -1.70
N GLY A 145 -0.25 0.05 -2.10
CA GLY A 145 -1.30 -0.87 -1.69
C GLY A 145 -0.99 -2.32 -2.05
N MET A 146 -0.59 -2.57 -3.30
CA MET A 146 -0.26 -3.92 -3.75
C MET A 146 0.96 -4.49 -3.02
N ILE A 147 1.99 -3.68 -2.79
CA ILE A 147 3.19 -4.09 -2.05
C ILE A 147 2.85 -4.47 -0.60
N VAL A 148 2.04 -3.65 0.09
CA VAL A 148 1.62 -3.95 1.48
C VAL A 148 0.75 -5.20 1.55
N ILE A 149 -0.16 -5.41 0.58
CA ILE A 149 -0.96 -6.64 0.52
C ILE A 149 -0.05 -7.87 0.42
N ALA A 150 0.94 -7.84 -0.46
CA ALA A 150 1.87 -8.95 -0.63
C ALA A 150 2.71 -9.18 0.64
N GLU A 151 3.24 -8.12 1.25
CA GLU A 151 3.97 -8.20 2.52
C GLU A 151 3.12 -8.87 3.61
N VAL A 152 1.90 -8.38 3.83
CA VAL A 152 1.02 -8.93 4.88
C VAL A 152 0.66 -10.39 4.60
N LEU A 153 0.33 -10.74 3.36
CA LEU A 153 -0.05 -12.11 2.99
C LEU A 153 1.13 -13.11 3.06
N ASN A 154 2.36 -12.63 2.91
CA ASN A 154 3.57 -13.45 3.00
C ASN A 154 4.03 -13.63 4.44
N THR A 155 3.95 -12.57 5.24
CA THR A 155 4.45 -12.54 6.62
C THR A 155 3.44 -13.12 7.61
N TYR A 156 2.13 -12.94 7.37
CA TYR A 156 1.06 -13.33 8.28
C TYR A 156 0.08 -14.30 7.61
N ALA A 157 0.55 -15.50 7.28
CA ALA A 157 -0.22 -16.50 6.51
C ALA A 157 -1.56 -16.89 7.16
N GLU A 158 -1.65 -16.86 8.49
CA GLU A 158 -2.85 -17.22 9.25
C GLU A 158 -3.77 -16.01 9.57
N ALA A 159 -3.37 -14.79 9.21
CA ALA A 159 -4.15 -13.60 9.53
C ALA A 159 -5.36 -13.45 8.61
N GLU A 160 -6.49 -13.05 9.18
CA GLU A 160 -7.63 -12.60 8.38
C GLU A 160 -7.36 -11.20 7.80
N VAL A 161 -7.07 -11.15 6.51
CA VAL A 161 -6.80 -9.88 5.81
C VAL A 161 -8.05 -9.36 5.13
N THR A 162 -8.50 -8.18 5.54
CA THR A 162 -9.61 -7.46 4.90
C THR A 162 -9.14 -6.12 4.34
N LEU A 163 -9.54 -5.81 3.11
CA LEU A 163 -9.31 -4.54 2.43
C LEU A 163 -10.52 -3.61 2.53
N ALA A 164 -10.26 -2.33 2.77
CA ALA A 164 -11.26 -1.26 2.66
C ALA A 164 -10.68 -0.07 1.87
N GLY A 165 -11.49 0.64 1.07
CA GLY A 165 -11.03 1.84 0.35
C GLY A 165 -10.03 1.57 -0.80
N PHE A 166 -10.11 0.40 -1.45
CA PHE A 166 -9.24 0.03 -2.58
C PHE A 166 -9.99 0.15 -3.92
N GLY A 167 -9.81 1.28 -4.60
CA GLY A 167 -10.40 1.54 -5.92
C GLY A 167 -9.58 1.05 -7.12
N HIS A 168 -8.28 0.76 -6.94
CA HIS A 168 -7.35 0.46 -8.05
C HIS A 168 -7.37 1.56 -9.12
N VAL A 169 -7.24 2.81 -8.69
CA VAL A 169 -7.18 4.01 -9.53
C VAL A 169 -6.18 4.99 -8.92
N GLY A 170 -5.54 5.83 -9.74
CA GLY A 170 -4.53 6.77 -9.27
C GLY A 170 -3.51 7.11 -10.35
N TRP A 171 -2.23 7.07 -10.00
CA TRP A 171 -1.12 7.38 -10.91
C TRP A 171 -1.05 6.40 -12.09
N GLU A 172 -0.88 6.93 -13.31
CA GLU A 172 -0.97 6.18 -14.57
C GLU A 172 0.07 5.08 -14.72
N TRP A 173 1.22 5.20 -14.05
CA TRP A 173 2.32 4.24 -14.14
C TRP A 173 2.21 3.07 -13.13
N HIS A 174 1.06 2.93 -12.47
CA HIS A 174 0.69 1.74 -11.72
C HIS A 174 -0.14 0.78 -12.58
N PRO A 175 0.11 -0.55 -12.52
CA PRO A 175 -0.61 -1.56 -13.30
C PRO A 175 -1.97 -1.92 -12.68
N PHE A 176 -2.81 -0.94 -12.37
CA PHE A 176 -4.04 -1.13 -11.57
C PHE A 176 -5.00 -2.20 -12.12
N ALA A 177 -5.10 -2.35 -13.44
CA ALA A 177 -5.94 -3.39 -14.04
C ALA A 177 -5.46 -4.81 -13.68
N ALA A 178 -4.14 -5.03 -13.63
CA ALA A 178 -3.54 -6.30 -13.21
C ALA A 178 -3.55 -6.45 -11.68
N GLU A 179 -3.31 -5.38 -10.92
CA GLU A 179 -3.42 -5.40 -9.46
C GLU A 179 -4.83 -5.78 -9.01
N ARG A 180 -5.86 -5.27 -9.67
CA ARG A 180 -7.24 -5.65 -9.40
C ARG A 180 -7.47 -7.14 -9.61
N GLN A 181 -7.01 -7.70 -10.74
CA GLN A 181 -7.14 -9.13 -11.04
C GLN A 181 -6.38 -10.01 -10.05
N LEU A 182 -5.16 -9.59 -9.65
CA LEU A 182 -4.37 -10.28 -8.65
C LEU A 182 -5.07 -10.29 -7.29
N VAL A 183 -5.59 -9.15 -6.84
CA VAL A 183 -6.37 -9.06 -5.59
C VAL A 183 -7.63 -9.93 -5.67
N ASP A 184 -8.35 -9.90 -6.79
CA ASP A 184 -9.55 -10.73 -6.97
C ASP A 184 -9.21 -12.24 -6.95
N SER A 185 -8.01 -12.63 -7.43
CA SER A 185 -7.51 -14.01 -7.30
C SER A 185 -7.26 -14.41 -5.83
N TYR A 186 -6.73 -13.50 -5.01
CA TYR A 186 -6.55 -13.75 -3.57
C TYR A 186 -7.87 -13.88 -2.83
N ILE A 187 -8.89 -13.12 -3.25
CA ILE A 187 -10.25 -13.22 -2.71
C ILE A 187 -10.87 -14.57 -3.07
N ALA A 188 -10.77 -14.97 -4.34
CA ALA A 188 -11.27 -16.27 -4.80
C ALA A 188 -10.60 -17.44 -4.07
N ALA A 189 -9.31 -17.30 -3.72
CA ALA A 189 -8.57 -18.28 -2.92
C ALA A 189 -8.85 -18.20 -1.41
N GLY A 190 -9.72 -17.30 -0.94
CA GLY A 190 -10.05 -17.12 0.47
C GLY A 190 -8.95 -16.49 1.32
N ARG A 191 -7.87 -15.98 0.70
CA ARG A 191 -6.74 -15.35 1.40
C ARG A 191 -7.01 -13.90 1.78
N LEU A 192 -8.02 -13.27 1.18
CA LEU A 192 -8.32 -11.86 1.36
C LEU A 192 -9.83 -11.61 1.29
N LYS A 193 -10.34 -10.65 2.06
CA LYS A 193 -11.74 -10.19 2.01
C LYS A 193 -11.80 -8.71 1.61
N ARG A 194 -12.92 -8.27 1.06
CA ARG A 194 -13.23 -6.84 0.84
C ARG A 194 -14.35 -6.42 1.76
N LEU A 195 -14.14 -5.31 2.47
CA LEU A 195 -15.19 -4.65 3.23
C LEU A 195 -16.12 -3.92 2.26
N GLY A 196 -17.42 -4.21 2.31
CA GLY A 196 -18.43 -3.58 1.44
C GLY A 196 -18.52 -4.12 0.01
N GLY A 197 -17.60 -5.00 -0.41
CA GLY A 197 -17.67 -5.61 -1.74
C GLY A 197 -18.80 -6.62 -1.84
N LYS A 198 -19.69 -6.48 -2.84
CA LYS A 198 -20.52 -7.62 -3.29
C LYS A 198 -19.58 -8.78 -3.62
N THR A 199 -19.60 -9.83 -2.82
CA THR A 199 -19.03 -11.12 -3.21
C THR A 199 -19.71 -11.51 -4.51
N LEU A 200 -18.99 -11.48 -5.63
CA LEU A 200 -19.45 -12.15 -6.84
C LEU A 200 -19.38 -13.65 -6.54
N VAL A 201 -20.45 -14.17 -5.91
CA VAL A 201 -20.65 -15.60 -5.76
C VAL A 201 -20.83 -16.13 -7.17
N SER A 202 -19.78 -16.76 -7.71
CA SER A 202 -19.87 -17.54 -8.93
C SER A 202 -20.92 -18.62 -8.70
N SER A 203 -22.10 -18.39 -9.26
CA SER A 203 -23.19 -19.36 -9.24
C SER A 203 -22.87 -20.39 -10.32
N SER A 204 -21.97 -21.34 -10.04
CA SER A 204 -21.93 -22.59 -10.81
C SER A 204 -23.09 -23.47 -10.37
N GLN A 205 -24.28 -23.11 -10.83
CA GLN A 205 -25.36 -24.07 -11.04
C GLN A 205 -25.77 -24.00 -12.51
N GLY A 206 -25.38 -25.04 -13.24
CA GLY A 206 -25.81 -25.33 -14.60
C GLY A 206 -25.58 -26.82 -14.81
N ALA A 207 -26.68 -27.54 -14.97
CA ALA A 207 -26.83 -28.99 -14.98
C ALA A 207 -26.08 -29.73 -16.10
#